data_AF-A0A1G0VF24-F1
#
_entry.id   AF-A0A1G0VF24-F1
#
_cell.length_a   1.000
_cell.length_b   1.000
_cell.length_c   1.000
_cell.angle_alpha   90.00
_cell.angle_beta   90.00
_cell.angle_gamma   90.00
#
_symmetry.space_group_name_H-M   'P 1'
#
loop_
_entity.id
_entity.type
_entity.pdbx_description
1 polymer ?
#
loop_
_entity_poly.entity_id
_entity_poly.type
_entity_poly.pdbx_seq_one_letter_code
_entity_poly.pdbx_strand_id
1 'polypeptide(L)'
;MKKYISPVVCGFAAGVLQVVPLIKSFSCCLILPAAAFFALLLDQKATKSTERIQMSKALLFGLYTGLTAAFFGTIFEIMITFITRQNDIIIAFPEMQRMVEGFPLSPEIKNEVMSIFQTVRKELMDTGFSWIYTISILFNNFFINSVFGIIGGLIGAQIINSKNKSSEV
;
A
#
# COMPACT_ATOMS: atom_id res chain seq x y z
N MET A 1 -1.15 -13.21 21.15
CA MET A 1 -0.89 -13.04 19.70
C MET A 1 -2.08 -13.33 18.78
N LYS A 2 -3.18 -13.99 19.22
CA LYS A 2 -4.35 -14.25 18.34
C LYS A 2 -5.15 -13.00 17.89
N LYS A 3 -5.02 -11.86 18.60
CA LYS A 3 -5.88 -10.67 18.46
C LYS A 3 -5.64 -9.82 17.20
N TYR A 4 -4.51 -10.02 16.50
CA TYR A 4 -4.17 -9.24 15.28
C TYR A 4 -3.76 -10.13 14.11
N ILE A 5 -4.15 -11.40 14.11
CA ILE A 5 -3.82 -12.31 13.00
C ILE A 5 -4.58 -11.90 11.73
N SER A 6 -5.85 -11.54 11.83
CA SER A 6 -6.63 -11.16 10.65
C SER A 6 -6.11 -9.92 9.92
N PRO A 7 -5.75 -8.79 10.57
CA PRO A 7 -5.15 -7.66 9.84
C PRO A 7 -3.80 -8.00 9.22
N VAL A 8 -2.99 -8.85 9.87
CA VAL A 8 -1.71 -9.29 9.29
C VAL A 8 -1.92 -10.16 8.04
N VAL A 9 -2.83 -11.14 8.10
CA VAL A 9 -3.10 -12.03 6.96
C VAL A 9 -3.75 -11.27 5.80
N CYS A 10 -4.75 -10.42 6.07
CA CYS A 10 -5.37 -9.59 5.05
C CYS A 10 -4.37 -8.57 4.47
N GLY A 11 -3.52 -7.98 5.31
CA GLY A 11 -2.47 -7.06 4.88
C GLY A 11 -1.43 -7.75 4.01
N PHE A 12 -1.01 -8.97 4.34
CA PHE A 12 -0.14 -9.77 3.48
C PHE A 12 -0.77 -10.04 2.11
N ALA A 13 -2.04 -10.48 2.08
CA ALA A 13 -2.74 -10.74 0.83
C ALA A 13 -2.85 -9.47 -0.03
N ALA A 14 -3.19 -8.33 0.58
CA ALA A 14 -3.19 -7.04 -0.11
C ALA A 14 -1.79 -6.65 -0.61
N GLY A 15 -0.75 -6.89 0.20
CA GLY A 15 0.65 -6.68 -0.13
C GLY A 15 1.12 -7.49 -1.35
N VAL A 16 0.65 -8.73 -1.51
CA VAL A 16 0.93 -9.55 -2.70
C VAL A 16 0.19 -9.01 -3.91
N LEU A 17 -1.11 -8.71 -3.74
CA LEU A 17 -1.96 -8.25 -4.84
C LEU A 17 -1.51 -6.89 -5.39
N GLN A 18 -0.97 -6.00 -4.55
CA GLN A 18 -0.53 -4.69 -5.01
C GLN A 18 0.69 -4.70 -5.93
N VAL A 19 1.41 -5.81 -6.05
CA VAL A 19 2.56 -5.88 -6.95
C VAL A 19 2.17 -6.35 -8.35
N VAL A 20 0.95 -6.86 -8.53
CA VAL A 20 0.46 -7.32 -9.83
C VAL A 20 0.07 -6.10 -10.69
N PRO A 21 0.71 -5.86 -11.85
CA PRO A 21 0.54 -4.62 -12.64
C PRO A 21 -0.90 -4.29 -13.03
N LEU A 22 -1.73 -5.33 -13.27
CA LEU A 22 -3.13 -5.15 -13.68
C LEU A 22 -4.03 -4.60 -12.56
N ILE A 23 -3.66 -4.79 -11.30
CA ILE A 23 -4.50 -4.46 -10.14
C ILE A 23 -3.83 -3.49 -9.16
N LYS A 24 -2.53 -3.17 -9.37
CA LYS A 24 -1.75 -2.22 -8.57
C LYS A 24 -2.42 -0.84 -8.47
N SER A 25 -2.99 -0.35 -9.57
CA SER A 25 -3.69 0.95 -9.59
C SER A 25 -4.95 0.98 -8.71
N PHE A 26 -5.56 -0.18 -8.44
CA PHE A 26 -6.71 -0.30 -7.54
C PHE A 26 -6.32 -0.61 -6.10
N SER A 27 -5.02 -0.76 -5.81
CA SER A 27 -4.57 -1.23 -4.50
C SER A 27 -4.92 -0.27 -3.38
N CYS A 28 -4.57 1.01 -3.50
CA CYS A 28 -4.82 1.99 -2.44
C CYS A 28 -6.32 2.23 -2.20
N CYS A 29 -7.15 2.30 -3.24
CA CYS A 29 -8.55 2.72 -3.11
C CYS A 29 -9.55 1.56 -2.94
N LEU A 30 -9.22 0.34 -3.36
CA LEU A 30 -10.16 -0.78 -3.37
C LEU A 30 -9.64 -1.99 -2.62
N ILE A 31 -8.44 -2.49 -2.98
CA ILE A 31 -7.90 -3.72 -2.39
C ILE A 31 -7.63 -3.51 -0.90
N LEU A 32 -6.99 -2.40 -0.55
CA LEU A 32 -6.60 -2.12 0.82
C LEU A 32 -7.80 -1.85 1.73
N PRO A 33 -8.79 -1.03 1.32
CA PRO A 33 -9.99 -0.87 2.12
C PRO A 33 -10.80 -2.16 2.25
N ALA A 34 -10.88 -2.97 1.19
CA ALA A 34 -11.50 -4.28 1.24
C ALA A 34 -10.77 -5.23 2.19
N ALA A 35 -9.43 -5.24 2.18
CA ALA A 35 -8.62 -6.05 3.08
C ALA A 35 -8.87 -5.68 4.56
N ALA A 36 -8.96 -4.38 4.88
CA ALA A 36 -9.26 -3.91 6.22
C ALA A 36 -10.69 -4.31 6.66
N PHE A 37 -11.67 -4.25 5.74
CA PHE A 37 -13.02 -4.74 5.98
C PHE A 37 -13.04 -6.26 6.25
N PHE A 38 -12.36 -7.06 5.42
CA PHE A 38 -12.25 -8.50 5.63
C PHE A 38 -11.54 -8.85 6.94
N ALA A 39 -10.53 -8.07 7.34
CA ALA A 39 -9.85 -8.27 8.62
C ALA A 39 -10.82 -8.14 9.82
N LEU A 40 -11.73 -7.17 9.76
CA LEU A 40 -12.78 -6.99 10.78
C LEU A 40 -13.85 -8.09 10.73
N LEU A 41 -14.29 -8.49 9.54
CA LEU A 41 -15.23 -9.60 9.37
C LEU A 41 -14.68 -10.92 9.92
N LEU A 42 -13.42 -11.22 9.61
CA LEU A 42 -12.75 -12.43 10.09
C LEU A 42 -12.61 -12.42 11.61
N ASP A 43 -12.35 -11.26 12.20
CA ASP A 43 -12.26 -11.11 13.66
C ASP A 43 -13.60 -11.33 14.38
N GLN A 44 -14.70 -10.81 13.84
CA GLN A 44 -16.04 -11.13 14.36
C GLN A 44 -16.35 -12.61 14.23
N LYS A 45 -16.05 -13.22 13.08
CA LYS A 45 -16.31 -14.65 12.83
C LYS A 45 -15.47 -15.55 13.73
N ALA A 46 -14.21 -15.18 13.99
CA ALA A 46 -13.32 -15.90 14.89
C ALA A 46 -13.74 -15.78 16.35
N THR A 47 -14.24 -14.61 16.76
CA THR A 47 -14.67 -14.35 18.14
C THR A 47 -16.12 -14.80 18.41
N LYS A 48 -16.88 -15.15 17.35
CA LYS A 48 -18.34 -15.44 17.40
C LYS A 48 -19.16 -14.33 18.09
N SER A 49 -18.66 -13.11 18.08
CA SER A 49 -19.31 -11.96 18.70
C SER A 49 -19.82 -11.03 17.61
N THR A 50 -21.11 -10.72 17.67
CA THR A 50 -21.78 -9.71 16.82
C THR A 50 -21.76 -8.32 17.44
N GLU A 51 -21.06 -8.15 18.57
CA GLU A 51 -20.95 -6.87 19.27
C GLU A 51 -20.47 -5.76 18.34
N ARG A 52 -20.95 -4.55 18.65
CA ARG A 52 -20.60 -3.35 17.92
C ARG A 52 -19.08 -3.15 17.93
N ILE A 53 -18.49 -3.14 16.75
CA ILE A 53 -17.07 -2.87 16.55
C ILE A 53 -16.80 -1.42 16.98
N GLN A 54 -15.97 -1.26 18.01
CA GLN A 54 -15.52 0.04 18.49
C GLN A 54 -14.63 0.73 17.44
N MET A 55 -14.75 2.05 17.32
CA MET A 55 -14.02 2.84 16.33
C MET A 55 -12.50 2.78 16.52
N SER A 56 -12.02 2.70 17.76
CA SER A 56 -10.59 2.51 18.09
C SER A 56 -10.06 1.17 17.58
N LYS A 57 -10.86 0.09 17.71
CA LYS A 57 -10.52 -1.24 17.18
C LYS A 57 -10.48 -1.21 15.65
N ALA A 58 -11.45 -0.56 15.02
CA ALA A 58 -11.50 -0.40 13.56
C ALA A 58 -10.27 0.35 13.02
N LEU A 59 -9.88 1.44 13.68
CA LEU A 59 -8.69 2.23 13.33
C LEU A 59 -7.42 1.39 13.46
N LEU A 60 -7.23 0.68 14.58
CA LEU A 60 -6.07 -0.18 14.79
C LEU A 60 -6.01 -1.31 13.75
N PHE A 61 -7.13 -1.97 13.46
CA PHE A 61 -7.18 -3.03 12.46
C PHE A 61 -6.85 -2.51 11.06
N GLY A 62 -7.41 -1.36 10.68
CA GLY A 62 -7.11 -0.70 9.43
C GLY A 62 -5.63 -0.33 9.31
N LEU A 63 -5.08 0.30 10.34
CA LEU A 63 -3.66 0.66 10.39
C LEU A 63 -2.75 -0.57 10.29
N TYR A 64 -2.97 -1.60 11.10
CA TYR A 64 -2.15 -2.82 11.04
C TYR A 64 -2.25 -3.54 9.70
N THR A 65 -3.43 -3.54 9.07
CA THR A 65 -3.61 -4.09 7.72
C THR A 65 -2.78 -3.29 6.70
N GLY A 66 -2.87 -1.96 6.75
CA GLY A 66 -2.12 -1.06 5.87
C GLY A 66 -0.60 -1.16 6.05
N LEU A 67 -0.12 -1.16 7.30
CA LEU A 67 1.30 -1.33 7.62
C LEU A 67 1.84 -2.66 7.13
N THR A 68 1.09 -3.74 7.33
CA THR A 68 1.49 -5.08 6.89
C THR A 68 1.54 -5.14 5.36
N ALA A 69 0.55 -4.57 4.67
CA ALA A 69 0.54 -4.48 3.22
C ALA A 69 1.69 -3.63 2.68
N ALA A 70 2.00 -2.49 3.31
CA ALA A 70 3.13 -1.65 2.93
C ALA A 70 4.45 -2.41 3.04
N PHE A 71 4.66 -3.12 4.14
CA PHE A 71 5.88 -3.90 4.37
C PHE A 71 6.05 -5.01 3.34
N PHE A 72 5.07 -5.91 3.23
CA PHE A 72 5.16 -7.05 2.31
C PHE A 72 5.13 -6.61 0.85
N GLY A 73 4.27 -5.66 0.50
CA GLY A 73 4.17 -5.17 -0.87
C GLY A 73 5.45 -4.47 -1.33
N THR A 74 6.14 -3.74 -0.43
CA THR A 74 7.46 -3.19 -0.74
C THR A 74 8.50 -4.29 -0.94
N ILE A 75 8.52 -5.33 -0.08
CA ILE A 75 9.44 -6.47 -0.25
C ILE A 75 9.21 -7.16 -1.60
N PHE A 76 7.97 -7.47 -1.94
CA PHE A 76 7.64 -8.15 -3.19
C PHE A 76 7.94 -7.28 -4.41
N GLU A 77 7.70 -5.98 -4.33
CA GLU A 77 8.03 -5.05 -5.42
C GLU A 77 9.53 -4.92 -5.66
N ILE A 78 10.33 -4.83 -4.59
CA ILE A 78 11.79 -4.83 -4.68
C ILE A 78 12.27 -6.16 -5.25
N MET A 79 11.73 -7.28 -4.78
CA MET A 79 12.11 -8.62 -5.25
C MET A 79 11.78 -8.80 -6.74
N ILE A 80 10.59 -8.37 -7.19
CA ILE A 80 10.20 -8.42 -8.59
C ILE A 80 11.08 -7.48 -9.43
N THR A 81 11.36 -6.27 -8.94
CA THR A 81 12.25 -5.33 -9.63
C THR A 81 13.67 -5.88 -9.74
N PHE A 82 14.16 -6.56 -8.71
CA PHE A 82 15.48 -7.19 -8.69
C PHE A 82 15.63 -8.27 -9.76
N ILE A 83 14.59 -9.10 -9.96
CA ILE A 83 14.60 -10.18 -10.94
C ILE A 83 14.34 -9.65 -12.36
N THR A 84 13.30 -8.82 -12.52
CA THR A 84 12.85 -8.36 -13.83
C THR A 84 13.68 -7.21 -14.38
N ARG A 85 14.39 -6.49 -13.50
CA ARG A 85 15.07 -5.21 -13.81
C ARG A 85 14.14 -4.18 -14.46
N GLN A 86 12.84 -4.35 -14.26
CA GLN A 86 11.79 -3.45 -14.73
C GLN A 86 10.99 -2.96 -13.52
N ASN A 87 10.60 -1.70 -13.58
CA ASN A 87 9.74 -1.06 -12.59
C ASN A 87 9.16 0.22 -13.20
N ASP A 88 8.20 0.81 -12.50
CA ASP A 88 7.46 1.98 -12.94
C ASP A 88 8.37 3.19 -13.21
N ILE A 89 9.49 3.35 -12.49
CA ILE A 89 10.45 4.45 -12.70
C ILE A 89 11.15 4.30 -14.04
N ILE A 90 11.55 3.08 -14.43
CA ILE A 90 12.21 2.84 -15.72
C ILE A 90 11.23 3.12 -16.87
N ILE A 91 9.99 2.66 -16.73
CA ILE A 91 8.95 2.80 -17.76
C ILE A 91 8.52 4.27 -17.90
N ALA A 92 8.29 4.96 -16.78
CA ALA A 92 7.84 6.35 -16.76
C ALA A 92 8.98 7.37 -16.95
N PHE A 93 10.24 6.94 -17.04
CA PHE A 93 11.39 7.84 -17.14
C PHE A 93 11.29 8.90 -18.24
N PRO A 94 10.86 8.58 -19.48
CA PRO A 94 10.73 9.58 -20.53
C PRO A 94 9.66 10.64 -20.22
N GLU A 95 8.59 10.26 -19.52
CA GLU A 95 7.54 11.19 -19.11
C GLU A 95 8.00 12.07 -17.95
N MET A 96 8.74 11.51 -16.99
CA MET A 96 9.35 12.27 -15.89
C MET A 96 10.33 13.32 -16.41
N GLN A 97 11.12 12.99 -17.45
CA GLN A 97 12.01 13.96 -18.10
C GLN A 97 11.23 15.18 -18.64
N ARG A 98 10.17 14.92 -19.42
CA ARG A 98 9.32 15.99 -19.96
C ARG A 98 8.67 16.82 -18.86
N MET A 99 8.26 16.16 -17.77
CA MET A 99 7.69 16.85 -16.62
C MET A 99 8.71 17.80 -15.99
N VAL A 100 9.92 17.34 -15.67
CA VAL A 100 10.96 18.17 -15.05
C VAL A 100 11.37 19.33 -15.96
N GLU A 101 11.45 19.11 -17.26
CA GLU A 101 11.71 20.17 -18.25
C GLU A 101 10.60 21.24 -18.26
N GLY A 102 9.34 20.84 -18.13
CA GLY A 102 8.18 21.73 -18.09
C GLY A 102 7.97 22.50 -16.79
N PHE A 103 8.63 22.13 -15.68
CA PHE A 103 8.49 22.83 -14.41
C PHE A 103 9.24 24.18 -14.40
N PRO A 104 8.71 25.24 -13.77
CA PRO A 104 9.37 26.55 -13.66
C PRO A 104 10.45 26.56 -12.57
N LEU A 105 11.41 25.63 -12.67
CA LEU A 105 12.57 25.52 -11.78
C LEU A 105 13.82 26.08 -12.44
N SER A 106 14.80 26.46 -11.63
CA SER A 106 16.11 26.88 -12.14
C SER A 106 16.80 25.71 -12.86
N PRO A 107 17.63 25.97 -13.89
CA PRO A 107 18.35 24.93 -14.62
C PRO A 107 19.19 24.02 -13.71
N GLU A 108 19.77 24.58 -12.65
CA GLU A 108 20.60 23.86 -11.69
C GLU A 108 19.77 22.80 -10.95
N ILE A 109 18.60 23.17 -10.45
CA ILE A 109 17.68 22.25 -9.74
C ILE A 109 17.17 21.17 -10.69
N LYS A 110 16.84 21.53 -11.94
CA LYS A 110 16.42 20.55 -12.96
C LYS A 110 17.50 19.49 -13.20
N ASN A 111 18.75 19.93 -13.34
CA ASN A 111 19.88 19.03 -13.56
C ASN A 111 20.12 18.10 -12.37
N GLU A 112 20.00 18.62 -11.14
CA GLU A 112 20.14 17.81 -9.93
C GLU A 112 19.04 16.75 -9.81
N VAL A 113 17.78 17.16 -10.00
CA VAL A 113 16.64 16.23 -10.01
C VAL A 113 16.81 15.17 -11.10
N MET A 114 17.23 15.57 -12.30
CA MET A 114 17.48 14.62 -13.38
C MET A 114 18.63 13.66 -13.10
N SER A 115 19.71 14.14 -12.46
CA SER A 115 20.83 13.31 -12.05
C SER A 115 20.40 12.21 -11.07
N ILE A 116 19.53 12.55 -10.10
CA ILE A 116 18.97 11.57 -9.15
C ILE A 116 18.18 10.50 -9.91
N PHE A 117 17.24 10.90 -10.76
CA PHE A 117 16.44 9.94 -11.53
C PHE A 117 17.30 9.06 -12.45
N GLN A 118 18.32 9.62 -13.10
CA GLN A 118 19.25 8.88 -13.94
C GLN A 118 20.06 7.86 -13.14
N THR A 119 20.54 8.25 -11.95
CA THR A 119 21.28 7.37 -11.04
C THR A 119 20.40 6.20 -10.61
N VAL A 120 19.19 6.48 -10.13
CA VAL A 120 18.22 5.44 -9.75
C VAL A 120 17.90 4.51 -10.91
N ARG A 121 17.62 5.05 -12.09
CA ARG A 121 17.35 4.24 -13.29
C ARG A 121 18.54 3.35 -13.63
N LYS A 122 19.76 3.88 -13.62
CA LYS A 122 20.97 3.12 -13.93
C LYS A 122 21.17 1.97 -12.94
N GLU A 123 21.09 2.25 -11.65
CA GLU A 123 21.21 1.23 -10.60
C GLU A 123 20.19 0.09 -10.76
N LEU A 124 18.93 0.44 -11.09
CA LEU A 124 17.86 -0.52 -11.30
C LEU A 124 18.05 -1.36 -12.58
N MET A 125 18.56 -0.78 -13.67
CA MET A 125 18.86 -1.53 -14.90
C MET A 125 20.09 -2.44 -14.77
N ASP A 126 21.12 -1.98 -14.05
CA ASP A 126 22.39 -2.69 -13.92
C ASP A 126 22.31 -3.82 -12.87
N THR A 127 21.78 -3.50 -11.69
CA THR A 127 21.78 -4.41 -10.52
C THR A 127 20.39 -4.91 -10.12
N GLY A 128 19.32 -4.30 -10.63
CA GLY A 128 17.95 -4.59 -10.19
C GLY A 128 17.58 -3.96 -8.85
N PHE A 129 18.49 -3.20 -8.22
CA PHE A 129 18.27 -2.63 -6.89
C PHE A 129 18.77 -1.18 -6.82
N SER A 130 18.02 -0.33 -6.14
CA SER A 130 18.46 1.02 -5.78
C SER A 130 17.96 1.34 -4.37
N TRP A 131 18.86 1.87 -3.54
CA TRP A 131 18.53 2.28 -2.17
C TRP A 131 17.54 3.44 -2.14
N ILE A 132 17.74 4.42 -3.02
CA ILE A 132 16.85 5.58 -3.13
C ILE A 132 15.46 5.09 -3.50
N TYR A 133 15.34 4.24 -4.53
CA TYR A 133 14.05 3.66 -4.92
C TYR A 133 13.38 2.90 -3.76
N THR A 134 14.13 2.02 -3.09
CA THR A 134 13.64 1.20 -1.98
C THR A 134 13.09 2.04 -0.83
N ILE A 135 13.82 3.08 -0.45
CA ILE A 135 13.39 3.97 0.64
C ILE A 135 12.17 4.79 0.19
N SER A 136 12.21 5.36 -1.02
CA SER A 136 11.09 6.14 -1.56
C SER A 136 9.80 5.34 -1.61
N ILE A 137 9.87 4.10 -2.11
CA ILE A 137 8.68 3.28 -2.23
C ILE A 137 8.18 2.79 -0.88
N LEU A 138 9.08 2.47 0.05
CA LEU A 138 8.71 2.10 1.41
C LEU A 138 7.95 3.22 2.09
N PHE A 139 8.45 4.46 2.04
CA PHE A 139 7.78 5.61 2.63
C PHE A 139 6.44 5.90 1.95
N ASN A 140 6.39 5.85 0.61
CA ASN A 140 5.15 6.06 -0.13
C ASN A 140 4.09 5.02 0.24
N ASN A 141 4.45 3.73 0.20
CA ASN A 141 3.55 2.65 0.56
C ASN A 141 3.14 2.73 2.02
N PHE A 142 4.06 3.05 2.92
CA PHE A 142 3.76 3.20 4.35
C PHE A 142 2.69 4.26 4.58
N PHE A 143 2.84 5.45 3.99
CA PHE A 143 1.89 6.53 4.15
C PHE A 143 0.55 6.22 3.50
N ILE A 144 0.55 5.89 2.22
CA ILE A 144 -0.67 5.62 1.44
C ILE A 144 -1.43 4.43 2.05
N ASN A 145 -0.75 3.32 2.31
CA ASN A 145 -1.44 2.13 2.81
C ASN A 145 -1.97 2.33 4.23
N SER A 146 -1.27 3.07 5.09
CA SER A 146 -1.79 3.38 6.43
C SER A 146 -3.08 4.20 6.36
N VAL A 147 -3.10 5.25 5.53
CA VAL A 147 -4.27 6.12 5.37
C VAL A 147 -5.46 5.33 4.84
N PHE A 148 -5.30 4.61 3.73
CA PHE A 148 -6.39 3.87 3.12
C PHE A 148 -6.81 2.63 3.91
N GLY A 149 -5.87 2.00 4.63
CA GLY A 149 -6.18 0.94 5.58
C GLY A 149 -7.08 1.43 6.70
N ILE A 150 -6.79 2.60 7.29
CA ILE A 150 -7.64 3.23 8.31
C ILE A 150 -9.02 3.56 7.75
N ILE A 151 -9.10 4.18 6.57
CA ILE A 151 -10.38 4.52 5.92
C ILE A 151 -11.22 3.24 5.73
N GLY A 152 -10.62 2.18 5.20
CA GLY A 152 -11.29 0.89 5.03
C GLY A 152 -11.74 0.25 6.33
N GLY A 153 -10.93 0.34 7.39
CA GLY A 153 -11.29 -0.15 8.72
C GLY A 153 -12.51 0.59 9.28
N LEU A 154 -12.53 1.92 9.17
CA LEU A 154 -13.64 2.75 9.66
C LEU A 154 -14.93 2.51 8.88
N ILE A 155 -14.87 2.54 7.54
CA ILE A 155 -16.02 2.24 6.67
C ILE A 155 -16.51 0.81 6.93
N GLY A 156 -15.58 -0.13 7.04
CA GLY A 156 -15.91 -1.52 7.28
C GLY A 156 -16.63 -1.74 8.60
N ALA A 157 -16.19 -1.09 9.68
CA ALA A 157 -16.87 -1.15 10.96
C ALA A 157 -18.29 -0.56 10.91
N GLN A 158 -18.51 0.53 10.17
CA GLN A 158 -19.85 1.10 9.99
C GLN A 158 -20.79 0.14 9.27
N ILE A 159 -20.33 -0.45 8.16
CA ILE A 159 -21.11 -1.42 7.38
C ILE A 159 -21.46 -2.65 8.22
N ILE A 160 -20.47 -3.22 8.92
CA ILE A 160 -20.66 -4.42 9.76
C ILE A 160 -21.63 -4.13 10.90
N ASN A 161 -21.43 -3.02 11.62
CA ASN A 161 -22.31 -2.63 12.73
C ASN A 161 -23.75 -2.38 12.27
N SER A 162 -23.95 -1.77 11.09
CA SER A 162 -25.27 -1.57 10.51
C SER A 162 -25.95 -2.91 10.21
N LYS A 163 -25.21 -3.87 9.65
CA LYS A 163 -25.74 -5.19 9.30
C LYS A 163 -26.10 -6.02 10.53
N ASN A 164 -25.27 -5.99 11.57
CA ASN A 164 -25.53 -6.73 12.81
C ASN A 164 -26.77 -6.17 13.53
N LYS A 165 -26.94 -4.85 13.57
CA LYS A 165 -28.15 -4.21 14.13
C LYS A 165 -29.42 -4.63 13.39
N SER A 166 -29.39 -4.77 12.07
CA SER A 166 -30.52 -5.26 11.28
C SER A 166 -30.82 -6.75 11.46
N SER A 167 -29.89 -7.53 12.04
CA SER A 167 -30.07 -8.97 12.28
C SER A 167 -30.61 -9.28 13.68
N GLU A 168 -30.63 -8.27 14.58
CA GLU A 168 -31.17 -8.35 15.94
C GLU A 168 -32.64 -7.85 16.03
N VAL A 169 -33.20 -7.37 14.91
CA VAL A 169 -34.61 -6.96 14.75
C VAL A 169 -35.37 -8.04 13.99
#